data_AF-A0A7K1ATJ5-F1
#
_entry.id   AF-A0A7K1ATJ5-F1
#
_cell.length_a   1.000
_cell.length_b   1.000
_cell.length_c   1.000
_cell.angle_alpha   90.00
_cell.angle_beta   90.00
_cell.angle_gamma   90.00
#
_symmetry.space_group_name_H-M   'P 1'
#
loop_
_entity.id
_entity.type
_entity.pdbx_description
1 polymer ?
#
loop_
_entity_poly.entity_id
_entity_poly.type
_entity_poly.pdbx_seq_one_letter_code
_entity_poly.pdbx_strand_id
1 'polypeptide(L)'
;MISIKGSSLSKIDRSSAHYKALQAFHERLKHKDSTIWGPEAQAEASVRLNWIDLPESSRDLLPQFDALAAKHRDKTSVILCGMGGSSLGPEVIAQTFSKELFVLDSTDPDYVAHALKKDLATSVVVVSSKSGSTIETASQRALFEGAFKDAGLNPIDHMVFVTDPGSPLDKQVRAGGYTVVNADPNVGGRFSVL
;
A
#
# COMPACT_ATOMS: atom_id res chain seq x y z
N MET A 1 12.17 5.08 -26.49
CA MET A 1 11.77 3.74 -27.01
C MET A 1 12.35 2.70 -26.06
N ILE A 2 11.51 1.89 -25.39
CA ILE A 2 11.99 0.87 -24.45
C ILE A 2 12.62 -0.27 -25.28
N SER A 3 13.90 -0.57 -25.04
CA SER A 3 14.60 -1.70 -25.69
C SER A 3 14.50 -2.93 -24.80
N ILE A 4 13.73 -3.93 -25.20
CA ILE A 4 13.64 -5.21 -24.48
C ILE A 4 14.87 -6.05 -24.81
N LYS A 5 15.56 -6.60 -23.80
CA LYS A 5 16.74 -7.47 -23.94
C LYS A 5 16.59 -8.72 -23.07
N GLY A 6 17.15 -9.85 -23.50
CA GLY A 6 17.16 -11.09 -22.73
C GLY A 6 17.23 -12.35 -23.61
N SER A 7 17.84 -13.42 -23.09
CA SER A 7 18.03 -14.68 -23.81
C SER A 7 16.71 -15.35 -24.22
N SER A 8 15.64 -15.15 -23.43
CA SER A 8 14.30 -15.67 -23.70
C SER A 8 13.60 -15.04 -24.89
N LEU A 9 14.04 -13.88 -25.40
CA LEU A 9 13.38 -13.21 -26.54
C LEU A 9 13.40 -14.06 -27.81
N SER A 10 14.48 -14.80 -28.02
CA SER A 10 14.63 -15.73 -29.15
C SER A 10 13.62 -16.89 -29.11
N LYS A 11 13.03 -17.16 -27.95
CA LYS A 11 12.06 -18.25 -27.74
C LYS A 11 10.60 -17.82 -27.95
N ILE A 12 10.34 -16.53 -28.20
CA ILE A 12 8.98 -16.00 -28.36
C ILE A 12 8.56 -16.15 -29.83
N ASP A 13 7.68 -17.11 -30.11
CA ASP A 13 7.00 -17.18 -31.40
C ASP A 13 5.86 -16.16 -31.49
N ARG A 14 6.17 -15.02 -32.11
CA ARG A 14 5.22 -13.92 -32.35
C ARG A 14 4.17 -14.22 -33.41
N SER A 15 4.34 -15.30 -34.18
CA SER A 15 3.38 -15.71 -35.19
C SER A 15 2.28 -16.60 -34.62
N SER A 16 2.52 -17.21 -33.46
CA SER A 16 1.59 -18.12 -32.79
C SER A 16 0.22 -17.48 -32.51
N ALA A 17 -0.83 -18.31 -32.53
CA ALA A 17 -2.17 -17.87 -32.19
C ALA A 17 -2.27 -17.32 -30.76
N HIS A 18 -1.55 -17.95 -29.81
CA HIS A 18 -1.49 -17.50 -28.43
C HIS A 18 -0.86 -16.10 -28.30
N TYR A 19 0.24 -15.82 -29.01
CA TYR A 19 0.84 -14.49 -28.97
C TYR A 19 -0.12 -13.43 -29.49
N LYS A 20 -0.77 -13.68 -30.64
CA LYS A 20 -1.75 -12.75 -31.21
C LYS A 20 -2.95 -12.51 -30.27
N ALA A 21 -3.44 -13.57 -29.63
CA ALA A 21 -4.52 -13.45 -28.64
C ALA A 21 -4.11 -12.62 -27.42
N LEU A 22 -2.92 -12.86 -26.87
CA LEU A 22 -2.38 -12.08 -25.74
C LEU A 22 -2.14 -10.61 -26.13
N GLN A 23 -1.67 -10.35 -27.35
CA GLN A 23 -1.50 -8.98 -27.85
C GLN A 23 -2.84 -8.25 -27.97
N ALA A 24 -3.86 -8.88 -28.55
CA ALA A 24 -5.19 -8.29 -28.64
C ALA A 24 -5.82 -8.06 -27.25
N PHE A 25 -5.62 -8.99 -26.32
CA PHE A 25 -6.02 -8.81 -24.92
C PHE A 25 -5.30 -7.63 -24.27
N HIS A 26 -3.98 -7.49 -24.48
CA HIS A 26 -3.17 -6.43 -23.90
C HIS A 26 -3.62 -5.03 -24.35
N GLU A 27 -3.90 -4.83 -25.64
CA GLU A 27 -4.39 -3.54 -26.14
C GLU A 27 -5.71 -3.14 -25.47
N ARG A 28 -6.62 -4.10 -25.26
CA ARG A 28 -7.89 -3.87 -24.55
C ARG A 28 -7.68 -3.58 -23.07
N LEU A 29 -6.80 -4.37 -22.42
CA LEU A 29 -6.44 -4.17 -21.01
C LEU A 29 -5.86 -2.78 -20.77
N LYS A 30 -4.92 -2.33 -21.63
CA LYS A 30 -4.33 -0.98 -21.56
C LYS A 30 -5.38 0.14 -21.59
N HIS A 31 -6.48 -0.07 -22.31
CA HIS A 31 -7.61 0.87 -22.35
C HIS A 31 -8.66 0.61 -21.27
N LYS A 32 -8.34 -0.20 -20.25
CA LYS A 32 -9.21 -0.59 -19.14
C LYS A 32 -10.55 -1.17 -19.60
N ASP A 33 -10.56 -1.89 -20.73
CA ASP A 33 -11.76 -2.55 -21.23
C ASP A 33 -12.21 -3.64 -20.24
N SER A 34 -13.25 -3.35 -19.46
CA SER A 34 -13.76 -4.24 -18.41
C SER A 34 -14.43 -5.50 -18.96
N THR A 35 -14.80 -5.55 -20.24
CA THR A 35 -15.49 -6.70 -20.84
C THR A 35 -14.58 -7.91 -21.01
N ILE A 36 -13.24 -7.73 -20.97
CA ILE A 36 -12.27 -8.84 -21.09
C ILE A 36 -12.30 -9.80 -19.90
N TRP A 37 -12.93 -9.41 -18.80
CA TRP A 37 -13.04 -10.21 -17.57
C TRP A 37 -14.29 -11.10 -17.53
N GLY A 38 -15.16 -10.99 -18.54
CA GLY A 38 -16.43 -11.71 -18.60
C GLY A 38 -17.55 -11.02 -17.81
N PRO A 39 -18.81 -11.39 -18.07
CA PRO A 39 -19.98 -10.68 -17.56
C PRO A 39 -20.08 -10.67 -16.02
N GLU A 40 -19.63 -11.74 -15.37
CA GLU A 40 -19.67 -11.87 -13.90
C GLU A 40 -18.73 -10.88 -13.19
N ALA A 41 -17.56 -10.61 -13.77
CA ALA A 41 -16.53 -9.76 -13.18
C ALA A 41 -16.53 -8.33 -13.75
N GLN A 42 -17.23 -8.08 -14.86
CA GLN A 42 -17.20 -6.80 -15.57
C GLN A 42 -17.60 -5.62 -14.68
N ALA A 43 -18.60 -5.79 -13.81
CA ALA A 43 -19.06 -4.72 -12.93
C ALA A 43 -17.93 -4.24 -12.00
N GLU A 44 -17.22 -5.16 -11.35
CA GLU A 44 -16.07 -4.80 -10.51
C GLU A 44 -14.89 -4.29 -11.34
N ALA A 45 -14.57 -4.96 -12.45
CA ALA A 45 -13.49 -4.56 -13.33
C ALA A 45 -13.69 -3.13 -13.88
N SER A 46 -14.93 -2.72 -14.17
CA SER A 46 -15.22 -1.35 -14.63
C SER A 46 -14.80 -0.26 -13.64
N VAL A 47 -14.62 -0.61 -12.37
CA VAL A 47 -14.20 0.30 -11.30
C VAL A 47 -12.76 0.04 -10.84
N ARG A 48 -12.28 -1.21 -10.90
CA ARG A 48 -11.04 -1.63 -10.21
C ARG A 48 -9.75 -1.62 -11.06
N LEU A 49 -9.77 -1.07 -12.28
CA LEU A 49 -8.64 -1.17 -13.23
C LEU A 49 -7.63 -0.01 -13.15
N ASN A 50 -7.69 0.85 -12.15
CA ASN A 50 -6.72 1.96 -12.02
C ASN A 50 -5.29 1.49 -11.73
N TRP A 51 -5.09 0.24 -11.30
CA TRP A 51 -3.75 -0.32 -11.10
C TRP A 51 -2.90 -0.36 -12.38
N ILE A 52 -3.53 -0.31 -13.54
CA ILE A 52 -2.87 -0.28 -14.84
C ILE A 52 -2.04 0.99 -15.02
N ASP A 53 -2.51 2.11 -14.47
CA ASP A 53 -1.87 3.42 -14.63
C ASP A 53 -0.95 3.77 -13.46
N LEU A 54 -0.91 2.96 -12.39
CA LEU A 54 -0.11 3.24 -11.20
C LEU A 54 1.37 3.50 -11.47
N PRO A 55 2.06 2.81 -12.40
CA PRO A 55 3.46 3.11 -12.69
C PRO A 55 3.71 4.57 -13.11
N GLU A 56 2.71 5.21 -13.72
CA GLU A 56 2.73 6.61 -14.09
C GLU A 56 2.08 7.51 -13.02
N SER A 57 0.87 7.18 -12.57
CA SER A 57 0.08 8.05 -11.69
C SER A 57 0.60 8.11 -10.25
N SER A 58 1.24 7.06 -9.74
CA SER A 58 1.81 7.10 -8.38
C SER A 58 3.00 8.05 -8.27
N ARG A 59 3.59 8.46 -9.40
CA ARG A 59 4.68 9.45 -9.43
C ARG A 59 4.23 10.82 -8.91
N ASP A 60 2.94 11.12 -8.97
CA ASP A 60 2.37 12.36 -8.43
C ASP A 60 2.46 12.40 -6.88
N LEU A 61 2.68 11.25 -6.22
CA LEU A 61 2.89 11.15 -4.78
C LEU A 61 4.33 11.48 -4.35
N LEU A 62 5.29 11.55 -5.27
CA LEU A 62 6.71 11.76 -4.93
C LEU A 62 6.94 13.01 -4.08
N PRO A 63 6.37 14.20 -4.38
CA PRO A 63 6.54 15.37 -3.53
C PRO A 63 5.98 15.17 -2.11
N GLN A 64 4.87 14.43 -1.98
CA GLN A 64 4.29 14.11 -0.69
C GLN A 64 5.20 13.14 0.10
N PHE A 65 5.79 12.15 -0.57
CA PHE A 65 6.74 11.22 0.06
C PHE A 65 8.05 11.91 0.46
N ASP A 66 8.56 12.85 -0.33
CA ASP A 66 9.71 13.66 0.05
C ASP A 66 9.43 14.47 1.33
N ALA A 67 8.25 15.09 1.42
CA ALA A 67 7.82 15.81 2.61
C ALA A 67 7.67 14.89 3.83
N LEU A 68 7.12 13.68 3.63
CA LEU A 68 6.95 12.68 4.68
C LEU A 68 8.31 12.18 5.20
N ALA A 69 9.24 11.88 4.30
CA ALA A 69 10.59 11.45 4.64
C ALA A 69 11.37 12.56 5.37
N ALA A 70 11.18 13.83 4.97
CA ALA A 70 11.77 14.96 5.67
C ALA A 70 11.18 15.14 7.07
N LYS A 71 9.85 15.00 7.22
CA LYS A 71 9.16 15.13 8.51
C LYS A 71 9.60 14.07 9.53
N HIS A 72 9.84 12.83 9.08
CA HIS A 72 10.18 11.69 9.94
C HIS A 72 11.66 11.27 9.84
N ARG A 73 12.54 12.19 9.43
CA ARG A 73 13.99 11.93 9.28
C ARG A 73 14.67 11.46 10.57
N ASP A 74 14.15 11.87 11.72
CA ASP A 74 14.63 11.51 13.05
C ASP A 74 14.19 10.09 13.48
N LYS A 75 13.29 9.46 12.73
CA LYS A 75 12.80 8.11 13.02
C LYS A 75 13.71 7.06 12.38
N THR A 76 14.11 6.07 13.17
CA THR A 76 14.99 4.97 12.75
C THR A 76 14.25 3.66 12.54
N SER A 77 13.00 3.56 12.99
CA SER A 77 12.19 2.35 12.85
C SER A 77 10.82 2.65 12.23
N VAL A 78 10.40 1.80 11.30
CA VAL A 78 9.07 1.85 10.69
C VAL A 78 8.29 0.61 11.09
N ILE A 79 7.09 0.82 11.63
CA ILE A 79 6.16 -0.24 11.99
C ILE A 79 4.92 -0.10 11.09
N LEU A 80 4.61 -1.11 10.29
CA LEU A 80 3.46 -1.12 9.39
C LEU A 80 2.33 -1.97 9.99
N CYS A 81 1.24 -1.33 10.36
CA CYS A 81 0.00 -1.98 10.77
C CYS A 81 -0.92 -2.09 9.55
N GLY A 82 -1.18 -3.31 9.07
CA GLY A 82 -2.01 -3.53 7.90
C GLY A 82 -2.16 -5.01 7.58
N MET A 83 -3.28 -5.41 6.97
CA MET A 83 -3.57 -6.80 6.65
C MET A 83 -3.51 -7.08 5.15
N GLY A 84 -2.98 -8.25 4.77
CA GLY A 84 -3.03 -8.77 3.40
C GLY A 84 -2.32 -7.89 2.37
N GLY A 85 -3.08 -7.29 1.44
CA GLY A 85 -2.51 -6.42 0.40
C GLY A 85 -1.82 -5.16 0.97
N SER A 86 -2.16 -4.77 2.20
CA SER A 86 -1.53 -3.65 2.91
C SER A 86 -0.21 -4.01 3.61
N SER A 87 0.20 -5.28 3.65
CA SER A 87 1.44 -5.72 4.31
C SER A 87 2.45 -6.37 3.36
N LEU A 88 2.00 -7.29 2.49
CA LEU A 88 2.90 -8.15 1.69
C LEU A 88 3.75 -7.39 0.66
N GLY A 89 3.16 -6.44 -0.05
CA GLY A 89 3.90 -5.63 -1.04
C GLY A 89 5.02 -4.80 -0.41
N PRO A 90 4.71 -4.00 0.63
CA PRO A 90 5.71 -3.27 1.40
C PRO A 90 6.82 -4.17 1.97
N GLU A 91 6.48 -5.36 2.47
CA GLU A 91 7.46 -6.32 3.00
C GLU A 91 8.48 -6.74 1.93
N VAL A 92 8.01 -7.15 0.75
CA VAL A 92 8.89 -7.56 -0.37
C VAL A 92 9.80 -6.40 -0.81
N ILE A 93 9.26 -5.18 -0.90
CA ILE A 93 10.04 -3.99 -1.26
C ILE A 93 11.12 -3.71 -0.22
N ALA A 94 10.75 -3.69 1.06
CA ALA A 94 11.68 -3.44 2.15
C ALA A 94 12.84 -4.46 2.16
N GLN A 95 12.52 -5.75 2.02
CA GLN A 95 13.52 -6.82 1.92
C GLN A 95 14.42 -6.64 0.69
N THR A 96 13.85 -6.34 -0.48
CA THR A 96 14.60 -6.13 -1.72
C THR A 96 15.63 -5.01 -1.59
N PHE A 97 15.28 -3.93 -0.88
CA PHE A 97 16.17 -2.79 -0.66
C PHE A 97 16.95 -2.84 0.67
N SER A 98 16.91 -3.98 1.38
CA SER A 98 17.57 -4.16 2.68
C SER A 98 17.22 -3.06 3.69
N LYS A 99 15.94 -2.68 3.72
CA LYS A 99 15.37 -1.72 4.67
C LYS A 99 14.69 -2.48 5.81
N GLU A 100 14.84 -1.96 7.02
CA GLU A 100 14.13 -2.50 8.17
C GLU A 100 12.68 -2.01 8.16
N LEU A 101 11.75 -2.96 8.17
CA LEU A 101 10.31 -2.73 8.28
C LEU A 101 9.75 -3.79 9.23
N PHE A 102 9.13 -3.37 10.33
CA PHE A 102 8.37 -4.30 11.17
C PHE A 102 6.93 -4.34 10.67
N VAL A 103 6.51 -5.47 10.12
CA VAL A 103 5.12 -5.67 9.67
C VAL A 103 4.32 -6.24 10.84
N LEU A 104 3.23 -5.57 11.21
CA LEU A 104 2.25 -6.02 12.17
C LEU A 104 0.95 -6.35 11.45
N ASP A 105 0.84 -7.60 10.98
CA ASP A 105 -0.33 -8.15 10.29
C ASP A 105 -0.93 -9.37 11.02
N SER A 106 -0.70 -9.42 12.33
CA SER A 106 -1.19 -10.47 13.21
C SER A 106 -2.01 -9.89 14.38
N THR A 107 -2.91 -10.71 14.91
CA THR A 107 -3.66 -10.47 16.16
C THR A 107 -3.14 -11.29 17.33
N ASP A 108 -2.08 -12.08 17.12
CA ASP A 108 -1.44 -12.85 18.19
C ASP A 108 -0.76 -11.89 19.19
N PRO A 109 -1.13 -11.92 20.48
CA PRO A 109 -0.58 -11.01 21.48
C PRO A 109 0.94 -11.13 21.64
N ASP A 110 1.52 -12.33 21.47
CA ASP A 110 2.97 -12.53 21.57
C ASP A 110 3.68 -11.85 20.38
N TYR A 111 3.09 -11.95 19.19
CA TYR A 111 3.60 -11.26 18.01
C TYR A 111 3.48 -9.74 18.14
N VAL A 112 2.33 -9.26 18.59
CA VAL A 112 2.05 -7.84 18.85
C VAL A 112 3.06 -7.26 19.86
N ALA A 113 3.41 -8.03 20.90
CA ALA A 113 4.39 -7.60 21.90
C ALA A 113 5.78 -7.33 21.31
N HIS A 114 6.16 -7.99 20.19
CA HIS A 114 7.43 -7.68 19.51
C HIS A 114 7.44 -6.29 18.87
N ALA A 115 6.29 -5.80 18.40
CA ALA A 115 6.16 -4.46 17.83
C ALA A 115 6.42 -3.36 18.89
N LEU A 116 6.00 -3.62 20.14
CA LEU A 116 6.18 -2.71 21.29
C LEU A 116 7.60 -2.74 21.87
N LYS A 117 8.45 -3.69 21.48
CA LYS A 117 9.87 -3.73 21.90
C LYS A 117 10.74 -2.72 21.16
N LYS A 118 10.21 -2.07 20.11
CA LYS A 118 10.89 -0.98 19.40
C LYS A 118 10.89 0.28 20.26
N ASP A 119 11.90 1.13 20.08
CA ASP A 119 11.93 2.44 20.74
C ASP A 119 10.88 3.36 20.11
N LEU A 120 9.81 3.64 20.85
CA LEU A 120 8.70 4.47 20.40
C LEU A 120 9.14 5.90 20.06
N ALA A 121 10.14 6.46 20.76
CA ALA A 121 10.60 7.83 20.51
C ALA A 121 11.21 8.01 19.11
N THR A 122 11.81 6.94 18.59
CA THR A 122 12.46 6.88 17.27
C THR A 122 11.69 6.04 16.25
N SER A 123 10.44 5.68 16.56
CA SER A 123 9.57 4.91 15.66
C SER A 123 8.52 5.78 14.97
N VAL A 124 8.20 5.44 13.73
CA VAL A 124 6.98 5.86 13.03
C VAL A 124 6.10 4.64 12.74
N VAL A 125 4.81 4.76 13.05
CA VAL A 125 3.80 3.75 12.81
C VAL A 125 2.97 4.16 11.58
N VAL A 126 2.98 3.33 10.55
CA VAL A 126 2.15 3.46 9.37
C VAL A 126 0.92 2.57 9.54
N VAL A 127 -0.26 3.15 9.57
CA VAL A 127 -1.53 2.42 9.66
C VAL A 127 -2.19 2.41 8.29
N SER A 128 -2.22 1.25 7.64
CA SER A 128 -2.75 1.08 6.29
C SER A 128 -4.04 0.28 6.29
N SER A 129 -5.17 0.95 6.03
CA SER A 129 -6.47 0.31 5.84
C SER A 129 -7.35 1.14 4.92
N LYS A 130 -7.79 0.50 3.82
CA LYS A 130 -8.62 1.13 2.79
C LYS A 130 -9.94 1.66 3.35
N SER A 131 -10.74 0.78 3.95
CA SER A 131 -12.02 1.15 4.56
C SER A 131 -11.84 1.80 5.93
N GLY A 132 -10.72 1.52 6.60
CA GLY A 132 -10.50 1.91 7.99
C GLY A 132 -11.34 1.13 9.01
N SER A 133 -12.09 0.12 8.55
CA SER A 133 -12.98 -0.71 9.36
C SER A 133 -12.43 -2.11 9.63
N THR A 134 -11.23 -2.42 9.14
CA THR A 134 -10.53 -3.68 9.43
C THR A 134 -10.24 -3.75 10.92
N ILE A 135 -10.86 -4.68 11.64
CA ILE A 135 -10.85 -4.71 13.11
C ILE A 135 -9.44 -4.94 13.66
N GLU A 136 -8.63 -5.73 12.95
CA GLU A 136 -7.24 -6.01 13.28
C GLU A 136 -6.42 -4.72 13.24
N THR A 137 -6.49 -3.98 12.12
CA THR A 137 -5.77 -2.71 11.95
C THR A 137 -6.30 -1.60 12.85
N ALA A 138 -7.61 -1.58 13.15
CA ALA A 138 -8.19 -0.64 14.10
C ALA A 138 -7.68 -0.91 15.54
N SER A 139 -7.55 -2.18 15.92
CA SER A 139 -6.97 -2.59 17.22
C SER A 139 -5.50 -2.21 17.31
N GLN A 140 -4.72 -2.45 16.26
CA GLN A 140 -3.29 -2.08 16.19
C GLN A 140 -3.10 -0.56 16.27
N ARG A 141 -3.95 0.22 15.58
CA ARG A 141 -3.97 1.68 15.70
C ARG A 141 -4.21 2.12 17.15
N ALA A 142 -5.26 1.60 17.78
CA ALA A 142 -5.61 1.97 19.15
C ALA A 142 -4.48 1.61 20.15
N LEU A 143 -3.83 0.46 19.94
CA LEU A 143 -2.66 0.05 20.71
C LEU A 143 -1.53 1.09 20.63
N PHE A 144 -1.13 1.50 19.43
CA PHE A 144 -0.02 2.46 19.29
C PHE A 144 -0.40 3.88 19.72
N GLU A 145 -1.64 4.32 19.49
CA GLU A 145 -2.12 5.59 20.05
C GLU A 145 -2.03 5.61 21.58
N GLY A 146 -2.37 4.49 22.24
CA GLY A 146 -2.21 4.32 23.68
C GLY A 146 -0.73 4.29 24.10
N ALA A 147 0.07 3.44 23.46
CA ALA A 147 1.49 3.26 23.80
C ALA A 147 2.30 4.57 23.69
N PHE A 148 2.05 5.39 22.66
CA PHE A 148 2.69 6.70 22.55
C PHE A 148 2.28 7.63 23.70
N LYS A 149 0.98 7.71 24.03
CA LYS A 149 0.49 8.54 25.14
C LYS A 149 1.07 8.10 26.48
N ASP A 150 1.11 6.80 26.75
CA ASP A 150 1.67 6.23 27.98
C ASP A 150 3.17 6.53 28.11
N ALA A 151 3.88 6.63 26.98
CA ALA A 151 5.28 7.05 26.92
C ALA A 151 5.48 8.58 26.97
N GLY A 152 4.41 9.37 27.09
CA GLY A 152 4.48 10.84 27.08
C GLY A 152 4.79 11.44 25.70
N LEU A 153 4.63 10.66 24.63
CA LEU A 153 4.83 11.07 23.24
C LEU A 153 3.49 11.48 22.62
N ASN A 154 3.54 12.42 21.68
CA ASN A 154 2.35 12.83 20.93
C ASN A 154 2.14 11.89 19.73
N PRO A 155 1.04 11.11 19.65
CA PRO A 155 0.82 10.18 18.55
C PRO A 155 0.84 10.83 17.16
N ILE A 156 0.45 12.11 17.04
CA ILE A 156 0.43 12.84 15.76
C ILE A 156 1.82 12.95 15.12
N ASP A 157 2.86 12.98 15.95
CA ASP A 157 4.26 13.10 15.50
C ASP A 157 4.86 11.74 15.09
N HIS A 158 4.17 10.64 15.40
CA HIS A 158 4.65 9.27 15.23
C HIS A 158 3.74 8.38 14.37
N MET A 159 2.58 8.87 13.91
CA MET A 159 1.63 8.06 13.16
C MET A 159 1.29 8.66 11.79
N VAL A 160 1.28 7.80 10.78
CA VAL A 160 0.91 8.11 9.39
C VAL A 160 -0.19 7.14 8.95
N PHE A 161 -1.20 7.63 8.26
CA PHE A 161 -2.33 6.84 7.82
C PHE A 161 -2.38 6.72 6.31
N VAL A 162 -2.63 5.50 5.82
CA VAL A 162 -2.90 5.20 4.41
C VAL A 162 -4.32 4.66 4.28
N THR A 163 -5.20 5.40 3.62
CA THR A 163 -6.64 5.08 3.56
C THR A 163 -7.33 5.72 2.36
N ASP A 164 -8.55 5.28 2.02
CA ASP A 164 -9.31 5.89 0.93
C ASP A 164 -9.77 7.32 1.27
N PRO A 165 -9.78 8.23 0.29
CA PRO A 165 -10.28 9.58 0.48
C PRO A 165 -11.77 9.56 0.86
N GLY A 166 -12.13 10.31 1.90
CA GLY A 166 -13.50 10.43 2.38
C GLY A 166 -14.02 9.23 3.18
N SER A 167 -13.19 8.21 3.42
CA SER A 167 -13.54 7.08 4.31
C SER A 167 -13.80 7.57 5.76
N PRO A 168 -14.49 6.79 6.60
CA PRO A 168 -14.64 7.13 8.01
C PRO A 168 -13.29 7.35 8.71
N LEU A 169 -12.29 6.53 8.38
CA LEU A 169 -10.94 6.67 8.91
C LEU A 169 -10.29 7.97 8.44
N ASP A 170 -10.31 8.28 7.14
CA ASP A 170 -9.76 9.52 6.56
C ASP A 170 -10.28 10.76 7.29
N LYS A 171 -11.61 10.85 7.46
CA LYS A 171 -12.24 11.96 8.16
C LYS A 171 -11.79 12.05 9.62
N GLN A 172 -11.74 10.93 10.32
CA GLN A 172 -11.36 10.87 11.73
C GLN A 172 -9.89 11.29 11.93
N VAL A 173 -8.97 10.77 11.12
CA VAL A 173 -7.54 11.03 11.31
C VAL A 173 -7.16 12.45 10.88
N ARG A 174 -7.83 13.00 9.86
CA ARG A 174 -7.66 14.41 9.48
C ARG A 174 -8.18 15.35 10.56
N ALA A 175 -9.36 15.06 11.14
CA ALA A 175 -9.89 15.82 12.26
C ALA A 175 -8.98 15.76 13.50
N GLY A 176 -8.27 14.64 13.68
CA GLY A 176 -7.27 14.47 14.73
C GLY A 176 -5.90 15.09 14.44
N GLY A 177 -5.70 15.70 13.27
CA GLY A 177 -4.43 16.35 12.89
C GLY A 177 -3.33 15.39 12.42
N TYR A 178 -3.65 14.12 12.17
CA TYR A 178 -2.68 13.13 11.72
C TYR A 178 -2.28 13.33 10.26
N THR A 179 -1.10 12.80 9.91
CA THR A 179 -0.62 12.78 8.52
C THR A 179 -1.35 11.68 7.75
N VAL A 180 -1.85 12.00 6.56
CA VAL A 180 -2.61 11.06 5.72
C VAL A 180 -2.06 11.05 4.30
N VAL A 181 -1.85 9.84 3.77
CA VAL A 181 -1.65 9.57 2.35
C VAL A 181 -2.90 8.86 1.85
N ASN A 182 -3.57 9.40 0.85
CA ASN A 182 -4.75 8.74 0.31
C ASN A 182 -4.37 7.71 -0.76
N ALA A 183 -5.00 6.53 -0.68
CA ALA A 183 -4.93 5.52 -1.73
C ALA A 183 -5.91 5.87 -2.87
N ASP A 184 -5.71 5.26 -4.05
CA ASP A 184 -6.71 5.31 -5.12
C ASP A 184 -7.89 4.39 -4.79
N PRO A 185 -9.12 4.93 -4.59
CA PRO A 185 -10.29 4.12 -4.26
C PRO A 185 -10.65 3.12 -5.37
N ASN A 186 -10.19 3.32 -6.60
CA ASN A 186 -10.39 2.44 -7.75
C ASN A 186 -9.26 1.40 -7.92
N VAL A 187 -8.32 1.30 -6.99
CA VAL A 187 -7.33 0.22 -6.93
C VAL A 187 -7.71 -0.79 -5.86
N GLY A 188 -7.84 -2.06 -6.24
CA GLY A 188 -8.05 -3.14 -5.27
C GLY A 188 -6.80 -3.36 -4.40
N GLY A 189 -6.96 -3.71 -3.12
CA GLY A 189 -5.83 -3.82 -2.17
C GLY A 189 -4.73 -4.82 -2.58
N ARG A 190 -5.05 -5.84 -3.40
CA ARG A 190 -4.03 -6.77 -3.94
C ARG A 190 -3.12 -6.14 -4.99
N PHE A 191 -3.51 -4.98 -5.53
CA PHE A 191 -2.81 -4.25 -6.59
C PHE A 191 -2.33 -2.86 -6.13
N SER A 192 -2.38 -2.56 -4.84
CA SER A 192 -2.10 -1.22 -4.28
C SER A 192 -0.67 -1.06 -3.75
N VAL A 193 0.30 -1.77 -4.32
CA VAL A 193 1.70 -1.71 -3.86
C VAL A 193 2.43 -0.44 -4.31
N LEU A 194 1.93 0.21 -5.37
CA LEU A 194 2.48 1.41 -5.97
C LEU A 194 1.70 2.66 -5.59
#